data_AF-A0ABD4WWQ5-F1
#
_entry.id   AF-A0ABD4WWQ5-F1
#
_cell.length_a   1.000
_cell.length_b   1.000
_cell.length_c   1.000
_cell.angle_alpha   90.00
_cell.angle_beta   90.00
_cell.angle_gamma   90.00
#
_symmetry.space_group_name_H-M   'P 1'
#
loop_
_entity.id
_entity.type
_entity.pdbx_description
1 polymer ?
#
loop_
_entity_poly.entity_id
_entity_poly.type
_entity_poly.pdbx_seq_one_letter_code
_entity_poly.pdbx_strand_id
1 'polypeptide(L)'
;MEIKVRNVCPVAVSKVDRLAKEKGLSRQAFLKEQIETLSIMEEVEKREQAIDDLYDRTIDTMQRCSDAMTNMDRTFNKLFGEDEE
;
A
#
# COMPACT_ATOMS: atom_id res chain seq x y z
N MET A 1 -4.89 -23.10 21.65
CA MET A 1 -5.06 -24.07 20.55
C MET A 1 -3.67 -24.53 20.11
N GLU A 2 -3.45 -25.83 19.90
CA GLU A 2 -2.14 -26.37 19.48
C GLU A 2 -2.19 -26.71 17.99
N ILE A 3 -1.19 -26.26 17.23
CA ILE A 3 -1.06 -26.51 15.79
C ILE A 3 0.22 -27.31 15.54
N LYS A 4 0.11 -28.44 14.84
CA LYS A 4 1.27 -29.25 14.41
C LYS A 4 1.35 -29.26 12.89
N VAL A 5 2.48 -28.79 12.36
CA VAL A 5 2.75 -28.84 10.92
C VAL A 5 3.64 -30.05 10.64
N ARG A 6 3.20 -30.94 9.74
CA ARG A 6 3.93 -32.16 9.36
C ARG A 6 4.49 -32.04 7.95
N ASN A 7 5.49 -32.86 7.63
CA ASN A 7 6.08 -32.97 6.30
C ASN A 7 6.66 -31.65 5.76
N VAL A 8 7.13 -30.78 6.65
CA VAL A 8 7.82 -29.55 6.25
C VAL A 8 9.24 -29.90 5.83
N CYS A 9 9.69 -29.32 4.71
CA CYS A 9 11.07 -29.46 4.26
C CYS A 9 12.05 -29.03 5.38
N PRO A 10 13.06 -29.85 5.73
CA PRO A 10 14.02 -29.50 6.79
C PRO A 10 14.71 -28.15 6.56
N VAL A 11 15.03 -27.82 5.31
CA VAL A 11 15.64 -26.53 4.93
C VAL A 11 14.72 -25.35 5.28
N ALA A 12 13.40 -25.50 5.09
CA ALA A 12 12.43 -24.48 5.45
C ALA A 12 12.37 -24.29 6.97
N VAL A 13 12.40 -25.38 7.74
CA VAL A 13 12.45 -25.32 9.22
C VAL A 13 13.71 -24.58 9.68
N SER A 14 14.87 -24.90 9.11
CA SER A 14 16.13 -24.21 9.43
C SER A 14 16.08 -22.71 9.09
N LYS A 15 15.42 -22.33 7.99
CA LYS A 15 15.24 -20.92 7.64
C LYS A 15 14.35 -20.20 8.65
N VAL A 16 13.24 -20.82 9.06
CA VAL A 16 12.36 -20.29 10.12
C VAL A 16 13.13 -20.08 11.42
N ASP A 17 13.97 -21.05 11.80
CA ASP A 17 14.80 -20.95 13.00
C ASP A 17 15.77 -19.78 12.97
N ARG A 18 16.45 -19.61 11.83
CA ARG A 18 17.36 -18.49 11.63
C ARG A 18 16.61 -17.17 11.74
N LEU A 19 15.46 -17.03 11.07
CA LEU A 19 14.65 -15.81 11.10
C LEU A 19 14.12 -15.49 12.49
N ALA A 20 13.67 -16.50 13.24
CA ALA A 20 13.25 -16.32 14.63
C ALA A 20 14.41 -15.82 15.50
N LYS A 21 15.60 -16.43 15.36
CA LYS A 21 16.80 -16.04 16.10
C LYS A 21 17.27 -14.62 15.76
N GLU A 22 17.23 -14.24 14.48
CA GLU A 22 17.57 -12.87 14.03
C GLU A 22 16.66 -11.82 14.66
N LYS A 23 15.39 -12.16 14.93
CA LYS A 23 14.44 -11.31 15.63
C LYS A 23 14.50 -11.41 17.16
N GLY A 24 15.38 -12.26 17.72
CA GLY A 24 15.43 -12.52 19.16
C GLY A 24 14.20 -13.28 19.70
N LEU A 25 13.46 -13.96 18.82
CA LEU A 25 12.23 -14.68 19.16
C LEU A 25 12.45 -16.19 19.23
N SER A 26 11.58 -16.88 19.97
CA SER A 26 11.48 -18.34 19.88
C SER A 26 10.84 -18.74 18.54
N ARG A 27 11.13 -19.95 18.04
CA ARG A 27 10.45 -20.51 16.86
C ARG A 27 8.93 -20.44 17.00
N GLN A 28 8.40 -20.74 18.18
CA GLN A 28 6.97 -20.75 18.44
C GLN A 28 6.38 -19.34 18.38
N ALA A 29 7.02 -18.36 19.01
CA ALA A 29 6.57 -16.97 18.97
C ALA A 29 6.58 -16.43 17.54
N PHE A 30 7.66 -16.71 16.80
CA PHE A 30 7.76 -16.34 15.39
C PHE A 30 6.64 -16.97 14.55
N LEU A 31 6.43 -18.28 14.65
CA LEU A 31 5.38 -18.96 13.89
C LEU A 31 3.97 -18.47 14.26
N LYS A 32 3.73 -18.16 15.53
CA LYS A 32 2.47 -17.56 15.99
C LYS A 32 2.22 -16.24 15.28
N GLU A 33 3.20 -15.32 15.28
CA GLU A 33 3.08 -14.03 14.59
C GLU A 33 2.80 -14.21 13.10
N GLN A 34 3.48 -15.15 12.44
CA GLN A 34 3.26 -15.40 11.01
C GLN A 34 1.84 -15.92 10.73
N ILE A 35 1.31 -16.81 11.57
CA ILE A 35 -0.07 -17.32 11.42
C ILE A 35 -1.10 -16.21 11.68
N GLU A 36 -0.90 -15.40 12.71
CA GLU A 36 -1.78 -14.27 13.00
C GLU A 36 -1.73 -13.22 11.88
N THR A 37 -0.55 -12.96 11.32
CA THR A 37 -0.41 -12.07 10.15
C THR A 37 -1.14 -12.63 8.93
N LEU A 38 -0.99 -13.92 8.64
CA LEU A 38 -1.70 -14.57 7.54
C LEU A 38 -3.22 -14.49 7.69
N SER A 39 -3.74 -14.50 8.92
CA SER A 39 -5.18 -14.45 9.18
C SER A 39 -5.85 -13.12 8.83
N ILE A 40 -5.06 -12.05 8.64
CA ILE A 40 -5.55 -10.70 8.30
C ILE A 40 -5.00 -10.20 6.96
N MET A 41 -4.25 -11.03 6.23
CA MET A 41 -3.47 -10.58 5.08
C MET A 41 -4.37 -10.12 3.92
N GLU A 42 -5.51 -10.79 3.71
CA GLU A 42 -6.47 -10.40 2.69
C GLU A 42 -7.09 -9.03 2.98
N GLU A 43 -7.40 -8.73 4.25
CA GLU A 43 -7.91 -7.43 4.68
C GLU A 43 -6.88 -6.33 4.53
N VAL A 44 -5.60 -6.64 4.80
CA VAL A 44 -4.48 -5.71 4.57
C VAL A 44 -4.33 -5.40 3.09
N GLU A 45 -4.31 -6.41 2.22
CA GLU A 45 -4.21 -6.24 0.76
C GLU A 45 -5.39 -5.42 0.20
N LYS A 46 -6.63 -5.71 0.62
CA LYS A 46 -7.81 -4.92 0.22
C LYS A 46 -7.71 -3.47 0.67
N ARG A 47 -7.18 -3.24 1.87
CA ARG A 47 -6.99 -1.89 2.40
C ARG A 47 -5.92 -1.13 1.63
N GLU A 48 -4.81 -1.78 1.28
CA GLU A 48 -3.75 -1.18 0.45
C GLU A 48 -4.29 -0.81 -0.94
N GLN A 49 -5.02 -1.72 -1.60
CA GLN A 49 -5.65 -1.41 -2.88
C GLN A 49 -6.62 -0.22 -2.80
N ALA A 50 -7.44 -0.15 -1.73
CA ALA A 50 -8.36 0.96 -1.54
C ALA A 50 -7.63 2.31 -1.34
N ILE A 51 -6.42 2.29 -0.79
CA ILE A 51 -5.57 3.48 -0.65
C ILE A 51 -5.02 3.89 -2.00
N ASP A 52 -4.52 2.95 -2.81
CA ASP A 52 -4.04 3.23 -4.16
C ASP A 52 -5.15 3.83 -5.04
N ASP A 53 -6.35 3.25 -4.99
CA ASP A 53 -7.53 3.76 -5.69
C ASP A 53 -7.94 5.18 -5.23
N LEU A 54 -7.65 5.55 -3.98
CA LEU A 54 -7.87 6.91 -3.46
C LEU A 54 -6.82 7.87 -3.98
N TYR A 55 -5.55 7.45 -4.04
CA TYR A 55 -4.47 8.26 -4.62
C TYR A 55 -4.72 8.56 -6.09
N ASP A 56 -5.08 7.55 -6.88
CA ASP A 56 -5.37 7.71 -8.31
C ASP A 56 -6.50 8.71 -8.55
N ARG A 57 -7.61 8.59 -7.81
CA ARG A 57 -8.73 9.54 -7.90
C ARG A 57 -8.35 10.96 -7.47
N THR A 58 -7.49 11.07 -6.47
CA THR A 58 -7.02 12.38 -5.98
C THR A 58 -6.15 13.05 -7.02
N ILE A 59 -5.22 12.31 -7.64
CA ILE A 59 -4.35 12.80 -8.71
C ILE A 59 -5.18 13.23 -9.93
N ASP A 60 -6.12 12.40 -10.38
CA ASP A 60 -7.03 12.75 -11.48
C ASP A 60 -7.84 14.02 -11.18
N THR A 61 -8.36 14.14 -9.96
CA THR A 61 -9.10 15.35 -9.54
C THR A 61 -8.20 16.58 -9.53
N MET A 62 -6.97 16.48 -9.01
CA MET A 62 -6.00 17.58 -9.01
C MET A 62 -5.62 18.00 -10.44
N GLN A 63 -5.45 17.04 -11.34
CA GLN A 63 -5.17 17.32 -12.75
C GLN A 63 -6.33 18.08 -13.39
N ARG A 64 -7.57 17.64 -13.18
CA ARG A 64 -8.77 18.34 -13.67
C ARG A 64 -8.90 19.75 -13.12
N CYS A 65 -8.58 19.96 -11.83
CA CYS A 65 -8.54 21.29 -11.23
C CYS A 65 -7.48 22.17 -11.89
N SER A 66 -6.27 21.64 -12.13
CA SER A 66 -5.19 22.35 -12.82
C SER A 66 -5.57 22.75 -14.25
N ASP A 67 -6.20 21.83 -14.98
CA ASP A 67 -6.67 22.07 -16.34
C ASP A 67 -7.77 23.15 -16.37
N ALA A 68 -8.71 23.08 -15.41
CA ALA A 68 -9.76 24.09 -15.26
C ALA A 68 -9.18 25.47 -14.94
N MET A 69 -8.19 25.57 -14.03
CA MET A 69 -7.50 26.82 -13.72
C MET A 69 -6.76 27.38 -14.93
N THR A 70 -6.04 26.53 -15.67
CA THR A 70 -5.35 26.92 -16.91
C THR A 70 -6.33 27.44 -17.97
N ASN A 71 -7.50 26.80 -18.08
CA ASN A 71 -8.53 27.24 -19.01
C ASN A 71 -9.20 28.55 -18.57
N MET A 72 -9.40 28.76 -17.26
CA MET A 72 -9.88 30.02 -16.72
C MET A 72 -8.89 31.16 -16.98
N ASP A 73 -7.60 30.94 -16.72
CA ASP A 73 -6.54 31.91 -17.00
C ASP A 73 -6.52 32.30 -18.48
N ARG A 74 -6.57 31.31 -19.38
CA ARG A 74 -6.68 31.55 -20.82
C ARG A 74 -7.93 32.34 -21.20
N THR A 75 -9.07 32.06 -20.57
CA THR A 75 -10.33 32.76 -20.85
C THR A 75 -10.28 34.20 -20.35
N PHE A 76 -9.72 34.42 -19.17
CA PHE A 76 -9.51 35.74 -18.59
C PHE A 76 -8.60 36.60 -19.47
N ASN A 77 -7.45 36.05 -19.89
CA ASN A 77 -6.52 36.74 -20.80
C ASN A 77 -7.15 37.09 -22.16
N LYS A 78 -8.08 36.27 -22.68
CA LYS A 78 -8.82 36.61 -23.91
C LYS A 78 -9.85 37.71 -23.73
N LEU A 79 -10.46 37.82 -22.56
CA LEU A 79 -11.51 38.79 -22.29
C LEU A 79 -10.96 40.16 -21.86
N PHE A 80 -9.78 40.17 -21.23
CA PHE A 80 -9.22 41.35 -20.58
C PHE A 80 -7.77 41.66 -20.98
N GLY A 81 -7.11 40.81 -21.77
CA GLY A 81 -5.71 40.98 -22.20
C GLY A 81 -5.53 41.51 -23.62
N GLU A 82 -6.61 41.74 -24.38
CA GLU A 82 -6.59 42.54 -25.60
C GLU A 82 -6.86 44.02 -25.25
N ASP A 83 -5.99 44.62 -24.45
CA ASP A 83 -5.94 46.08 -24.17
C ASP A 83 -4.51 46.51 -23.76
N GLU A 84 -3.47 45.89 -24.36
CA GLU A 84 -2.12 46.47 -24.37
C GLU A 84 -1.72 46.80 -25.82
N GLU A 85 -1.77 48.10 -26.12
CA GLU A 85 -1.15 48.78 -27.28
C GLU A 85 0.36 48.51 -27.40
#